data_AF-A0A378F3V5-F1
#
_entry.id   AF-A0A378F3V5-F1
#
_cell.length_a   1.000
_cell.length_b   1.000
_cell.length_c   1.000
_cell.angle_alpha   90.00
_cell.angle_beta   90.00
_cell.angle_gamma   90.00
#
_symmetry.space_group_name_H-M   'P 1'
#
loop_
_entity.id
_entity.type
_entity.pdbx_description
1 polymer ?
#
loop_
_entity_poly.entity_id
_entity_poly.type
_entity_poly.pdbx_seq_one_letter_code
_entity_poly.pdbx_strand_id
1 'polypeptide(L)' 'MSVIIALAALALLMLAAYRGYSVILFAPIAALGAVLLTDPGAVGPAFTGLFMEKMVGFVKLYFPVFLLGAVFGKLI' A
#
# COMPACT_ATOMS: atom_id res chain seq x y z
N MET A 1 5.62 22.63 1.53
CA MET A 1 6.41 21.57 0.86
C MET A 1 5.73 20.21 0.95
N SER A 2 5.38 19.73 2.15
CA SER A 2 4.72 18.44 2.39
C SER A 2 3.39 18.23 1.65
N VAL A 3 2.51 19.24 1.61
CA VAL A 3 1.19 19.13 0.96
C VAL A 3 1.31 18.89 -0.55
N ILE A 4 2.28 19.52 -1.22
CA ILE A 4 2.52 19.36 -2.66
C ILE A 4 3.02 17.94 -2.95
N ILE A 5 3.91 17.42 -2.11
CA ILE A 5 4.44 16.05 -2.23
C ILE A 5 3.32 15.02 -1.97
N ALA A 6 2.44 15.28 -1.00
CA ALA A 6 1.28 14.43 -0.75
C ALA A 6 0.30 14.41 -1.94
N LEU A 7 0.01 15.58 -2.54
CA LEU A 7 -0.84 15.67 -3.73
C LEU A 7 -0.22 14.96 -4.93
N ALA A 8 1.10 15.09 -5.13
CA ALA A 8 1.81 14.41 -6.21
C ALA A 8 1.78 12.88 -6.02
N ALA A 9 2.03 12.39 -4.80
CA ALA A 9 1.95 10.97 -4.50
C ALA A 9 0.53 10.42 -4.65
N LEU A 10 -0.49 11.19 -4.25
CA LEU A 10 -1.89 10.83 -4.44
C LEU A 10 -2.25 10.75 -5.92
N ALA A 11 -1.84 11.72 -6.73
CA ALA A 11 -2.07 11.72 -8.17
C ALA A 11 -1.39 10.52 -8.87
N LEU A 12 -0.17 10.17 -8.46
CA LEU A 12 0.55 8.99 -8.97
C LEU A 12 -0.22 7.70 -8.61
N LEU A 13 -0.68 7.59 -7.36
CA LEU A 13 -1.45 6.43 -6.89
C LEU A 13 -2.77 6.30 -7.65
N MET A 14 -3.49 7.40 -7.87
CA MET A 14 -4.71 7.41 -8.69
C MET A 14 -4.43 6.95 -10.12
N LEU A 15 -3.34 7.43 -10.74
CA LEU A 15 -2.95 7.00 -12.09
C LEU A 15 -2.61 5.51 -12.13
N ALA A 16 -1.90 4.98 -11.13
CA ALA A 16 -1.63 3.55 -11.00
C ALA A 16 -2.92 2.73 -10.82
N ALA A 17 -3.87 3.23 -10.02
CA ALA A 17 -5.17 2.60 -9.82
C ALA A 17 -5.98 2.50 -11.12
N TYR A 18 -6.00 3.57 -11.92
CA TYR A 18 -6.69 3.57 -13.23
C TYR A 18 -6.06 2.62 -14.25
N ARG A 19 -4.77 2.29 -14.11
CA ARG A 19 -4.08 1.30 -14.97
C ARG A 19 -4.39 -0.15 -14.56
N GLY A 20 -5.26 -0.39 -13.59
CA GLY A 20 -5.67 -1.72 -13.16
C GLY A 20 -4.66 -2.40 -12.22
N TYR A 21 -3.65 -1.68 -11.72
CA TYR A 21 -2.76 -2.22 -10.70
C TYR A 21 -3.47 -2.30 -9.35
N SER A 22 -3.08 -3.28 -8.53
CA SER A 22 -3.62 -3.43 -7.18
C SER A 22 -3.25 -2.22 -6.32
N VAL A 23 -4.25 -1.42 -5.97
CA VAL A 23 -4.13 -0.24 -5.10
C VAL A 23 -3.51 -0.60 -3.75
N ILE A 24 -3.79 -1.81 -3.26
CA ILE A 24 -3.27 -2.32 -1.98
C ILE A 24 -1.73 -2.41 -2.01
N LEU A 25 -1.16 -2.82 -3.15
CA LEU A 25 0.28 -2.98 -3.31
C LEU A 25 0.97 -1.66 -3.65
N PHE A 26 0.32 -0.81 -4.46
CA PHE A 26 0.90 0.45 -4.93
C PHE A 26 0.79 1.59 -3.92
N ALA A 27 -0.17 1.54 -2.99
CA ALA A 27 -0.34 2.58 -1.99
C ALA A 27 0.89 2.77 -1.07
N PRO A 28 1.48 1.70 -0.50
CA PRO A 28 2.72 1.83 0.27
C PRO A 28 3.88 2.36 -0.57
N ILE A 29 4.02 1.93 -1.83
CA ILE A 29 5.13 2.34 -2.70
C ILE A 29 5.06 3.85 -2.96
N ALA A 30 3.88 4.37 -3.34
CA ALA A 30 3.69 5.79 -3.59
C ALA A 30 3.89 6.63 -2.32
N ALA A 31 3.42 6.14 -1.18
CA ALA A 31 3.53 6.86 0.08
C ALA A 31 4.94 6.82 0.68
N LEU A 32 5.68 5.71 0.57
CA LEU A 32 7.09 5.66 0.95
C LEU A 32 7.94 6.57 0.05
N GLY A 33 7.59 6.69 -1.23
CA GLY A 33 8.19 7.68 -2.13
C GLY A 33 7.98 9.12 -1.63
N ALA A 34 6.78 9.44 -1.15
CA ALA A 34 6.50 10.73 -0.52
C ALA A 34 7.30 10.95 0.77
N VAL A 35 7.33 9.95 1.66
CA VAL A 35 8.05 10.02 2.94
C VAL A 35 9.55 10.19 2.70
N LEU A 36 10.15 9.49 1.73
CA LEU A 36 11.56 9.64 1.36
C LEU A 36 11.90 11.07 0.94
N LEU A 37 10.99 11.74 0.23
CA LEU A 37 11.18 13.12 -0.25
C LEU A 37 10.93 14.17 0.86
N THR A 38 10.17 13.84 1.90
CA THR A 38 9.89 14.76 3.01
C THR A 38 10.80 14.57 4.22
N ASP A 39 11.07 13.32 4.60
CA ASP A 39 11.90 12.93 5.74
C ASP A 39 12.45 11.50 5.54
N PRO A 40 13.70 11.37 5.06
CA PRO A 40 14.34 10.08 4.80
C PRO A 40 14.47 9.20 6.06
N GLY A 41 14.56 9.79 7.26
CA GLY A 41 14.70 9.05 8.51
C GLY A 41 13.40 8.40 8.97
N ALA A 42 12.26 8.94 8.55
CA ALA A 42 10.94 8.46 8.92
C ALA A 42 10.44 7.31 8.02
N VAL A 43 11.16 6.93 6.97
CA VAL A 43 10.75 5.86 6.04
C VAL A 43 10.59 4.52 6.75
N GLY A 44 11.54 4.15 7.61
CA GLY A 44 11.50 2.92 8.40
C GLY A 44 10.29 2.88 9.36
N PRO A 45 10.14 3.89 10.26
CA PRO A 45 8.99 3.99 11.15
C PRO A 45 7.64 4.09 10.43
N ALA A 46 7.56 4.79 9.29
CA ALA A 46 6.34 4.87 8.50
C ALA A 46 5.99 3.52 7.88
N PHE A 47 6.98 2.76 7.39
CA PHE A 47 6.77 1.43 6.84
C PHE A 47 6.27 0.43 7.88
N THR A 48 6.98 0.30 9.01
CA THR A 48 6.67 -0.70 10.03
C THR A 48 5.55 -0.27 10.96
N GLY A 49 5.42 1.02 11.26
CA GLY A 49 4.37 1.55 12.12
C GLY A 49 3.04 1.70 11.38
N LEU A 50 3.01 2.47 10.30
CA LEU A 50 1.75 2.80 9.64
C LEU A 50 1.30 1.74 8.63
N PHE A 51 2.17 1.35 7.70
CA PHE A 51 1.77 0.46 6.60
C PHE A 51 1.61 -0.99 7.04
N MET A 52 2.56 -1.55 7.80
CA MET A 52 2.46 -2.94 8.27
C MET A 52 1.26 -3.15 9.18
N GLU A 53 0.95 -2.22 10.08
CA GLU A 53 -0.20 -2.37 10.98
C GLU A 53 -1.53 -2.40 10.21
N LYS A 54 -1.70 -1.51 9.22
CA LYS A 54 -2.90 -1.51 8.35
C LYS A 54 -2.96 -2.74 7.45
N MET A 55 -1.82 -3.22 6.96
CA MET A 55 -1.73 -4.45 6.17
C MET A 55 -2.15 -5.67 6.99
N VAL A 56 -1.69 -5.79 8.24
CA VAL A 56 -2.12 -6.86 9.15
C VAL A 56 -3.62 -6.78 9.43
N GLY A 57 -4.17 -5.58 9.60
CA GLY A 57 -5.62 -5.37 9.74
C GLY A 57 -6.41 -5.87 8.53
N PHE A 58 -5.93 -5.56 7.31
CA PHE A 58 -6.53 -6.06 6.08
C PHE A 58 -6.45 -7.58 5.98
N VAL A 59 -5.27 -8.17 6.21
CA VAL A 59 -5.10 -9.64 6.17
C VAL A 59 -6.02 -10.32 7.16
N LYS A 60 -6.15 -9.80 8.39
CA LYS A 60 -7.06 -10.36 9.40
C LYS A 60 -8.52 -10.40 8.92
N LEU A 61 -9.00 -9.35 8.27
CA LEU A 61 -10.39 -9.26 7.79
C LEU A 61 -10.65 -10.19 6.60
N TYR A 62 -9.69 -10.28 5.68
CA TYR A 62 -9.83 -11.06 4.44
C TYR A 62 -9.20 -12.46 4.52
N PHE A 63 -8.71 -12.87 5.69
CA PHE A 63 -8.04 -14.16 5.88
C PHE A 63 -8.88 -15.35 5.39
N PRO A 64 -10.20 -15.45 5.68
CA PRO A 64 -11.01 -16.53 5.13
C PRO A 64 -11.07 -16.53 3.60
N VAL A 65 -11.13 -15.35 2.97
CA VAL A 65 -11.13 -15.21 1.51
C VAL A 65 -9.78 -15.65 0.93
N PHE A 66 -8.67 -15.29 1.58
CA PHE A 66 -7.34 -15.76 1.20
C PHE A 66 -7.19 -17.28 1.33
N LEU A 67 -7.72 -17.88 2.40
CA LEU A 67 -7.71 -19.34 2.59
C LEU A 67 -8.55 -20.06 1.53
N LEU A 68 -9.75 -19.57 1.23
CA LEU A 68 -10.57 -20.09 0.15
C LEU A 68 -9.85 -19.98 -1.19
N GLY A 69 -9.22 -18.84 -1.47
CA GLY A 69 -8.36 -18.64 -2.64
C GLY A 69 -7.16 -19.60 -2.69
N ALA A 70 -6.52 -19.90 -1.55
CA ALA A 70 -5.39 -20.83 -1.50
C ALA A 70 -5.81 -22.30 -1.70
N VAL A 71 -6.96 -22.69 -1.16
CA VAL A 71 -7.50 -24.06 -1.29
C VAL A 71 -8.08 -24.30 -2.68
N PHE A 72 -8.80 -23.33 -3.25
CA PHE A 72 -9.51 -23.49 -4.53
C PHE A 72 -8.81 -22.85 -5.74
N GLY A 73 -7.79 -22.01 -5.52
CA GLY A 73 -7.10 -21.27 -6.60
C GLY A 73 -6.25 -22.12 -7.52
N LYS A 74 -6.03 -23.40 -7.20
CA LYS A 74 -5.37 -24.38 -8.08
C LYS A 74 -6.31 -25.53 -8.49
N LEU A 75 -7.56 -25.19 -8.79
CA LEU A 75 -8.44 -26.05 -9.59
C LEU A 75 -8.28 -25.69 -11.08
N ILE A 76 -7.05 -25.82 -11.60
CA ILE A 76 -6.61 -26.01 -13.00
C ILE A 76 -5.11 -26.32 -12.97
#